data_AF-Q03RB9-F1
#
_entry.id   AF-Q03RB9-F1
#
_cell.length_a   1.000
_cell.length_b   1.000
_cell.length_c   1.000
_cell.angle_alpha   90.00
_cell.angle_beta   90.00
_cell.angle_gamma   90.00
#
_symmetry.space_group_name_H-M   'P 1'
#
loop_
_entity.id
_entity.type
_entity.pdbx_description
1 polymer ?
#
loop_
_entity_poly.entity_id
_entity_poly.type
_entity_poly.pdbx_seq_one_letter_code
_entity_poly.pdbx_strand_id
1 'polypeptide(L)' 'MNNIYVVFEDIDEDGGFGDAIPTKEAVIAFYTKSKADEYVLENSHEEVYDVPYDELKRGGMHVETVPVKDD' A
#
# COMPACT_ATOMS: atom_id res chain seq x y z
N MET A 1 4.12 8.64 -23.32
CA MET A 1 3.46 7.71 -22.37
C MET A 1 4.29 7.74 -21.11
N ASN A 2 3.95 8.67 -20.23
CA ASN A 2 4.67 8.83 -18.96
C ASN A 2 4.07 7.86 -17.95
N ASN A 3 4.92 7.23 -17.13
CA ASN A 3 4.48 6.37 -16.04
C ASN A 3 4.68 7.10 -14.72
N ILE A 4 3.69 7.02 -13.85
CA ILE A 4 3.81 7.38 -12.44
C ILE A 4 3.83 6.09 -11.64
N TYR A 5 4.70 6.05 -10.63
CA TYR A 5 4.86 4.92 -9.71
C TYR A 5 4.21 5.32 -8.39
N VAL A 6 3.07 4.73 -8.07
CA VAL A 6 2.30 5.04 -6.86
C VAL A 6 2.62 3.97 -5.82
N VAL A 7 3.02 4.40 -4.63
CA VAL A 7 3.18 3.54 -3.47
C VAL A 7 1.82 3.43 -2.78
N PHE A 8 1.40 2.21 -2.55
CA PHE A 8 0.24 1.88 -1.74
C PHE A 8 0.68 1.24 -0.43
N GLU A 9 -0.05 1.53 0.64
CA GLU A 9 0.01 0.79 1.91
C GLU A 9 -1.15 -0.21 1.94
N ASP A 10 -0.81 -1.46 2.24
CA ASP A 10 -1.74 -2.55 2.50
C ASP A 10 -2.23 -2.45 3.94
N ILE A 11 -3.55 -2.41 4.10
CA ILE A 11 -4.21 -2.37 5.41
C ILE A 11 -5.45 -3.25 5.39
N ASP A 12 -5.56 -4.12 6.39
CA ASP A 12 -6.76 -4.90 6.64
C ASP A 12 -7.76 -4.03 7.41
N GLU A 13 -8.98 -3.87 6.91
CA GLU A 13 -10.09 -3.25 7.62
C GLU A 13 -10.96 -4.31 8.31
N ASP A 14 -11.56 -3.98 9.46
CA ASP A 14 -12.54 -4.85 10.12
C ASP A 14 -13.84 -4.89 9.29
N GLY A 15 -14.11 -6.04 8.68
CA GLY A 15 -15.34 -6.31 7.92
C GLY A 15 -16.56 -6.58 8.79
N GLY A 16 -16.38 -6.68 10.10
CA GLY A 16 -17.38 -7.16 11.06
C GLY A 16 -17.35 -8.68 11.20
N PHE A 17 -17.97 -9.18 12.27
CA PHE A 17 -18.02 -10.62 12.62
C PHE A 17 -16.66 -11.33 12.75
N GLY A 18 -15.57 -10.55 12.85
CA GLY A 18 -14.21 -11.06 12.96
C GLY A 18 -13.51 -11.27 11.63
N ASP A 19 -14.06 -10.77 10.52
CA ASP A 19 -13.43 -10.86 9.19
C ASP A 19 -12.44 -9.71 8.98
N ALA A 20 -11.22 -10.03 8.53
CA ALA A 20 -10.26 -9.06 8.01
C ALA A 20 -10.46 -8.87 6.49
N ILE A 21 -10.69 -7.64 6.04
CA ILE A 21 -10.83 -7.31 4.62
C ILE A 21 -9.55 -6.62 4.13
N PRO A 22 -8.78 -7.24 3.22
CA PRO A 22 -7.59 -6.60 2.65
C PRO A 22 -7.97 -5.40 1.79
N THR A 23 -7.40 -4.26 2.11
CA THR A 23 -7.54 -3.01 1.35
C THR A 23 -6.18 -2.38 1.09
N LYS A 24 -6.17 -1.31 0.28
CA LYS A 24 -4.96 -0.53 0.00
C LYS A 24 -5.25 0.95 -0.08
N GLU A 25 -4.35 1.76 0.45
CA GLU A 25 -4.42 3.22 0.42
C GLU A 25 -3.25 3.81 -0.36
N ALA A 26 -3.50 4.81 -1.21
CA ALA A 26 -2.44 5.48 -1.96
C ALA A 26 -1.70 6.47 -1.05
N VAL A 27 -0.40 6.22 -0.81
CA VAL A 27 0.41 7.03 0.12
C VAL A 27 1.13 8.17 -0.61
N ILE A 28 1.84 7.83 -1.69
CA ILE A 28 2.70 8.79 -2.40
C ILE A 28 2.96 8.34 -3.84
N ALA A 29 3.26 9.29 -4.73
CA ALA A 29 3.57 9.04 -6.12
C ALA A 29 4.96 9.57 -6.51
N PHE A 30 5.67 8.80 -7.35
CA PHE A 30 6.99 9.13 -7.87
C PHE A 30 7.01 9.08 -9.39
N TYR A 31 7.86 9.90 -10.00
CA TYR A 31 8.13 9.86 -11.45
C TYR A 31 9.17 8.81 -11.85
N THR A 32 9.84 8.19 -10.87
CA THR A 32 10.90 7.20 -11.11
C THR A 32 10.71 5.99 -10.21
N LYS A 33 10.76 4.79 -10.79
CA LYS A 33 10.60 3.53 -10.06
C LYS A 33 11.57 3.39 -8.89
N SER A 34 12.85 3.72 -9.10
CA SER A 34 13.89 3.60 -8.07
C SER A 34 13.57 4.35 -6.78
N LYS A 35 12.92 5.52 -6.87
CA LYS A 35 12.53 6.30 -5.67
C LYS A 35 11.33 5.69 -4.96
N ALA A 36 10.39 5.13 -5.72
CA ALA A 36 9.25 4.41 -5.14
C ALA A 36 9.74 3.14 -4.43
N ASP A 37 10.65 2.39 -5.06
CA ASP A 37 11.25 1.18 -4.49
C ASP A 37 12.08 1.50 -3.22
N GLU A 38 12.87 2.57 -3.23
CA GLU A 38 13.63 3.05 -2.06
C GLU A 38 12.70 3.45 -0.92
N TYR A 39 11.62 4.18 -1.22
CA TYR A 39 10.61 4.54 -0.22
C TYR A 39 9.97 3.32 0.42
N VAL A 40 9.57 2.31 -0.38
CA VAL A 40 9.03 1.05 0.14
C VAL A 40 10.05 0.33 1.03
N LEU A 41 11.32 0.27 0.63
CA LEU A 41 12.36 -0.40 1.42
C LEU A 41 12.58 0.27 2.80
N GLU A 42 12.45 1.60 2.87
CA GLU A 42 12.63 2.35 4.11
C GLU A 42 11.40 2.37 5.02
N ASN A 43 10.20 2.28 4.44
CA ASN A 43 8.93 2.56 5.15
C ASN A 43 7.98 1.35 5.25
N SER A 44 8.22 0.25 4.52
CA SER A 44 7.40 -0.95 4.63
C SER A 44 7.71 -1.71 5.92
N HIS A 45 6.80 -1.63 6.88
CA HIS A 45 6.89 -2.31 8.17
C HIS A 45 5.56 -3.00 8.46
N GLU A 46 5.40 -4.24 8.00
CA GLU A 46 4.17 -5.01 8.26
C GLU A 46 4.05 -5.32 9.76
N GLU A 47 2.93 -4.93 10.35
CA GLU A 47 2.60 -5.20 11.75
C GLU A 47 1.14 -5.59 11.93
N VAL A 48 0.88 -6.42 12.94
CA VAL A 48 -0.49 -6.67 13.44
C VAL A 48 -0.85 -5.50 14.35
N TYR A 49 -1.95 -4.81 14.06
CA TYR A 49 -2.33 -3.60 14.77
C TYR A 49 -3.61 -3.73 15.60
N ASP A 50 -4.40 -4.79 15.39
CA ASP A 50 -5.56 -5.12 16.23
C ASP A 50 -5.81 -6.64 16.29
N VAL A 51 -6.37 -7.10 17.42
CA VAL A 51 -6.62 -8.53 17.69
C VAL A 51 -7.79 -8.76 18.66
N PRO A 52 -9.06 -8.72 18.19
CA PRO A 52 -10.17 -9.34 18.92
C PRO A 52 -10.63 -10.67 18.29
N TYR A 53 -10.41 -10.92 16.99
CA TYR A 53 -10.85 -12.15 16.30
C TYR A 53 -9.82 -12.65 15.26
N ASP A 54 -9.71 -12.02 14.08
CA ASP A 54 -8.61 -12.19 13.13
C ASP A 54 -7.54 -11.10 13.30
N GLU A 55 -6.30 -11.41 12.94
CA GLU A 55 -5.19 -10.44 12.97
C GLU A 55 -5.38 -9.40 11.86
N LEU A 56 -5.68 -8.16 12.23
CA LEU A 56 -5.67 -7.04 11.29
C LEU A 56 -4.23 -6.56 11.10
N LYS A 57 -3.77 -6.54 9.86
CA LYS A 57 -2.40 -6.13 9.51
C LYS A 57 -2.38 -4.81 8.77
N ARG A 58 -1.27 -4.08 8.90
CA ARG A 58 -1.00 -2.84 8.16
C ARG A 58 0.48 -2.68 7.89
N GLY A 59 0.85 -1.68 7.09
CA GLY A 59 2.24 -1.23 6.92
C GLY A 59 3.04 -2.01 5.89
N GLY A 60 2.46 -3.03 5.23
CA GLY A 60 3.01 -3.57 4.00
C GLY A 60 2.90 -2.51 2.91
N MET A 61 3.98 -2.22 2.17
CA MET A 61 3.93 -1.25 1.07
C MET A 61 4.35 -1.87 -0.26
N HIS A 62 3.69 -1.45 -1.34
CA HIS A 62 4.01 -1.92 -2.70
C HIS A 62 3.85 -0.82 -3.74
N VAL A 63 4.53 -0.98 -4.89
CA VAL A 63 4.52 -0.01 -5.98
C VAL A 63 3.62 -0.50 -7.13
N GLU A 64 2.68 0.34 -7.56
CA GLU A 64 1.91 0.14 -8.78
C GLU A 64 2.32 1.15 -9.86
N THR A 65 2.39 0.70 -11.12
CA THR A 65 2.71 1.55 -12.26
C THR A 65 1.43 2.03 -12.93
N VAL A 66 1.22 3.34 -12.93
CA VAL A 66 0.05 3.99 -13.54
C VAL A 66 0.48 4.70 -14.84
N PRO A 67 -0.05 4.31 -16.01
CA PRO A 67 0.21 5.01 -17.25
C PRO A 67 -0.58 6.33 -17.29
N VAL A 68 0.12 7.43 -17.53
CA VAL A 68 -0.48 8.76 -17.75
C VAL A 68 -0.60 8.98 -19.25
N LYS A 69 -1.82 9.27 -19.71
CA LYS A 69 -2.04 9.79 -21.06
C LYS A 69 -1.82 11.29 -21.03
N ASP A 70 -0.96 11.76 -21.93
CA ASP A 70 -0.85 13.18 -22.24
C ASP A 70 -2.10 13.55 -23.06
N ASP A 71 -2.89 14.53 -22.60
CA ASP A 71 -4.03 15.12 -23.31
C ASP A 71 -3.58 16.07 -24.44
#